data_AF-A0A925A3E2-F1
#
_entry.id   AF-A0A925A3E2-F1
#
_cell.length_a   1.000
_cell.length_b   1.000
_cell.length_c   1.000
_cell.angle_alpha   90.00
_cell.angle_beta   90.00
_cell.angle_gamma   90.00
#
_symmetry.space_group_name_H-M   'P 1'
#
loop_
_entity.id
_entity.type
_entity.pdbx_description
1 polymer ?
#
loop_
_entity_poly.entity_id
_entity_poly.type
_entity_poly.pdbx_seq_one_letter_code
_entity_poly.pdbx_strand_id
1 'polypeptide(L)'
;MAKNKTINVKGIGTLILTGNNKDEYISLTGIARYRDAERSDYILQNWLRNRSIVKFVGLWKQFNNPDFNSIEFDGIKNQADL
;
A
#
# COMPACT_ATOMS: atom_id res chain seq x y z
N MET A 1 -14.44 -16.78 -0.89
CA MET A 1 -14.10 -15.47 -0.31
C MET A 1 -12.91 -15.65 0.63
N ALA A 2 -11.79 -15.00 0.34
CA ALA A 2 -10.60 -15.07 1.21
C ALA A 2 -10.95 -14.46 2.58
N LYS A 3 -10.54 -15.13 3.66
CA LYS A 3 -10.78 -14.62 5.02
C LYS A 3 -9.80 -13.46 5.27
N ASN A 4 -10.33 -12.28 5.57
CA ASN A 4 -9.52 -11.14 5.98
C ASN A 4 -8.94 -11.42 7.37
N LYS A 5 -7.61 -11.38 7.49
CA LYS A 5 -6.91 -11.48 8.77
C LYS A 5 -6.59 -10.08 9.24
N THR A 6 -7.20 -9.68 10.34
CA THR A 6 -6.98 -8.36 10.95
C THR A 6 -5.83 -8.46 11.94
N ILE A 7 -4.77 -7.68 11.73
CA ILE A 7 -3.71 -7.50 12.73
C ILE A 7 -3.93 -6.17 13.45
N ASN A 8 -3.92 -6.22 14.78
CA ASN A 8 -3.96 -5.04 15.64
C ASN A 8 -2.54 -4.51 15.83
N VAL A 9 -2.22 -3.42 15.14
CA VAL A 9 -0.94 -2.73 15.28
C VAL A 9 -1.17 -1.50 16.17
N LYS A 10 -0.42 -1.39 17.28
CA LYS A 10 -0.48 -0.24 18.22
C LYS A 10 -1.88 0.11 18.80
N GLY A 11 -2.74 -0.89 18.99
CA GLY A 11 -4.01 -0.70 19.71
C GLY A 11 -5.12 0.01 18.93
N ILE A 12 -4.95 0.27 17.63
CA ILE A 12 -5.96 0.94 16.82
C ILE A 12 -6.17 0.20 15.48
N GLY A 13 -7.44 -0.11 15.21
CA GLY A 13 -8.06 -0.29 13.91
C GLY A 13 -7.22 -0.80 12.74
N THR A 14 -7.05 -2.11 12.69
CA THR A 14 -7.08 -2.94 11.47
C THR A 14 -6.05 -2.65 10.36
N LEU A 15 -4.89 -3.32 10.45
CA LEU A 15 -4.18 -3.74 9.24
C LEU A 15 -4.95 -4.95 8.65
N ILE A 16 -5.55 -4.80 7.47
CA ILE A 16 -6.20 -5.93 6.78
C ILE A 16 -5.13 -6.61 5.93
N LEU A 17 -4.67 -7.79 6.38
CA LEU A 17 -3.95 -8.73 5.54
C LEU A 17 -4.98 -9.69 4.92
N THR A 18 -5.03 -9.80 3.59
CA THR A 18 -5.89 -10.80 2.94
C THR A 18 -5.00 -11.79 2.23
N GLY A 19 -4.99 -13.04 2.69
CA GLY A 19 -4.26 -14.09 2.01
C GLY A 19 -4.50 -15.43 2.67
N ASN A 20 -5.08 -16.37 1.93
CA ASN A 20 -5.05 -17.78 2.31
C ASN A 20 -3.63 -18.29 2.02
N ASN A 21 -2.73 -18.14 2.98
CA ASN A 21 -1.41 -18.80 3.06
C ASN A 21 -0.28 -18.42 2.07
N LYS A 22 -0.43 -17.50 1.10
CA LYS A 22 0.70 -17.16 0.18
C LYS A 22 1.01 -15.68 -0.01
N ASP A 23 0.03 -14.78 0.06
CA ASP A 23 0.26 -13.36 -0.22
C ASP A 23 -0.28 -12.48 0.93
N GLU A 24 0.52 -12.31 1.99
CA GLU A 24 0.20 -11.34 3.04
C GLU A 24 0.57 -9.93 2.56
N TYR A 25 -0.42 -9.08 2.29
CA TYR A 25 -0.19 -7.70 1.87
C TYR A 25 -0.67 -6.69 2.91
N ILE A 26 0.00 -5.55 2.95
CA ILE A 26 -0.36 -4.43 3.81
C ILE A 26 -1.25 -3.46 3.00
N SER A 27 -2.48 -3.22 3.48
CA SER A 27 -3.39 -2.27 2.84
C SER A 27 -2.99 -0.81 3.12
N LEU A 28 -2.56 -0.08 2.07
CA LEU A 28 -2.28 1.36 2.16
C LEU A 28 -3.53 2.18 2.52
N THR A 29 -4.72 1.79 2.03
CA THR A 29 -5.99 2.44 2.40
C THR A 29 -6.33 2.19 3.87
N GLY A 30 -6.01 1.00 4.39
CA GLY A 30 -6.10 0.71 5.82
C GLY A 30 -5.20 1.64 6.65
N ILE A 31 -3.94 1.82 6.26
CA ILE A 31 -3.00 2.73 6.95
C ILE A 31 -3.47 4.19 6.85
N ALA A 32 -3.99 4.61 5.70
CA ALA A 32 -4.50 5.97 5.53
C ALA A 32 -5.72 6.24 6.42
N ARG A 33 -6.67 5.30 6.47
CA ARG A 33 -7.85 5.38 7.36
C ARG A 33 -7.46 5.36 8.83
N TYR A 34 -6.40 4.64 9.19
CA TYR A 34 -5.84 4.68 10.54
C TYR A 34 -5.29 6.08 10.89
N ARG A 35 -4.63 6.75 9.94
CA ARG A 35 -4.06 8.07 10.17
C ARG A 35 -5.11 9.18 10.25
N ASP A 36 -6.11 9.14 9.37
CA ASP A 36 -7.29 10.02 9.38
C ASP A 36 -8.40 9.33 8.57
N ALA A 37 -9.48 8.92 9.24
CA ALA A 37 -10.56 8.20 8.58
C ALA A 37 -11.37 9.11 7.63
N GLU A 38 -11.50 10.40 7.97
CA GLU A 38 -12.27 11.38 7.19
C GLU A 38 -11.50 11.88 5.98
N ARG A 39 -10.16 11.98 6.09
CA ARG A 39 -9.27 12.48 5.03
C ARG A 39 -8.32 11.42 4.46
N SER A 40 -8.70 10.15 4.56
CA SER A 40 -7.87 9.03 4.11
C SER A 40 -7.52 9.11 2.62
N ASP A 41 -8.43 9.65 1.79
CA ASP A 41 -8.23 9.93 0.37
C ASP A 41 -7.13 10.97 0.14
N TYR A 42 -7.15 12.08 0.89
CA TYR A 42 -6.14 13.14 0.80
C TYR A 42 -4.76 12.64 1.22
N ILE A 43 -4.70 11.82 2.26
CA ILE A 43 -3.45 11.18 2.73
C ILE A 43 -2.86 10.29 1.63
N LEU A 44 -3.68 9.43 1.02
CA LEU A 44 -3.24 8.56 -0.08
C LEU A 44 -2.75 9.36 -1.28
N GLN A 45 -3.50 10.40 -1.65
CA GLN A 45 -3.10 11.30 -2.74
C GLN A 45 -1.75 11.94 -2.46
N ASN A 46 -1.51 12.44 -1.24
CA ASN A 46 -0.25 13.05 -0.87
C ASN A 46 0.92 12.05 -0.90
N TRP A 47 0.68 10.81 -0.47
CA TRP A 47 1.68 9.73 -0.55
C TRP A 47 2.03 9.37 -1.99
N LEU A 48 1.02 9.24 -2.86
CA LEU A 48 1.23 8.86 -4.27
C LEU A 48 1.78 10.00 -5.14
N ARG A 49 1.67 11.26 -4.70
CA ARG A 49 2.35 12.41 -5.34
C ARG A 49 3.82 12.50 -4.96
N ASN A 50 4.22 11.92 -3.83
CA ASN A 50 5.60 12.01 -3.37
C ASN A 50 6.46 10.94 -4.07
N ARG A 51 7.32 11.38 -4.99
CA ARG A 51 8.32 10.55 -5.67
C ARG A 51 9.06 9.56 -4.76
N SER A 52 9.48 10.00 -3.57
CA SER A 52 10.23 9.16 -2.64
C SER A 52 9.39 8.01 -2.11
N ILE A 53 8.10 8.27 -1.83
CA ILE A 53 7.16 7.25 -1.38
C ILE A 53 6.83 6.27 -2.51
N VAL A 54 6.58 6.77 -3.73
CA VAL A 54 6.32 5.92 -4.90
C VAL A 54 7.51 5.02 -5.20
N LYS A 55 8.74 5.54 -5.17
CA LYS A 55 9.96 4.73 -5.32
C LYS A 55 10.09 3.66 -4.24
N PHE A 56 9.83 4.02 -2.98
CA PHE A 56 9.87 3.08 -1.87
C PHE A 56 8.85 1.95 -2.05
N VAL A 57 7.60 2.27 -2.43
CA VAL A 57 6.56 1.26 -2.71
C VAL A 57 6.97 0.36 -3.87
N GLY A 58 7.57 0.91 -4.92
CA GLY A 58 8.09 0.13 -6.05
C GLY A 58 9.16 -0.88 -5.64
N LEU A 59 10.15 -0.43 -4.86
CA LEU A 59 11.19 -1.30 -4.32
C LEU A 59 10.60 -2.39 -3.42
N TRP A 60 9.69 -2.01 -2.51
CA TRP A 60 9.03 -2.97 -1.65
C TRP A 60 8.27 -4.03 -2.45
N LYS A 61 7.54 -3.65 -3.50
CA LYS A 61 6.84 -4.59 -4.37
C LYS A 61 7.82 -5.50 -5.13
N GLN A 62 8.93 -4.97 -5.61
CA GLN A 62 9.96 -5.77 -6.29
C GLN A 62 10.55 -6.85 -5.39
N PHE A 63 10.71 -6.60 -4.09
CA PHE A 63 11.22 -7.58 -3.13
C PHE A 63 10.17 -8.59 -2.66
N ASN A 64 8.90 -8.19 -2.54
CA ASN A 64 7.87 -8.99 -1.87
C ASN A 64 6.86 -9.63 -2.83
N ASN A 65 6.77 -9.18 -4.08
CA ASN A 65 5.81 -9.67 -5.06
C ASN A 65 6.58 -10.21 -6.30
N PRO A 66 6.78 -11.54 -6.40
CA PRO A 66 7.52 -12.15 -7.51
C PRO A 66 6.94 -11.82 -8.90
N ASP A 67 5.62 -11.65 -8.99
CA ASP A 67 4.90 -11.31 -10.23
C ASP A 67 4.77 -9.80 -10.45
N PHE A 68 5.60 -8.98 -9.81
CA PHE A 68 5.51 -7.53 -9.92
C PHE A 68 5.82 -7.03 -11.33
N ASN A 69 4.82 -6.41 -11.96
CA ASN A 69 4.98 -5.75 -13.24
C ASN A 69 5.70 -4.40 -13.09
N SER A 70 7.03 -4.43 -13.14
CA SER A 70 7.87 -3.22 -13.04
C SER A 70 7.68 -2.27 -14.23
N ILE A 71 7.32 -2.79 -15.41
CA ILE A 71 7.18 -2.01 -16.65
C ILE A 71 5.98 -1.08 -16.54
N GLU A 72 4.82 -1.58 -16.13
CA GLU A 72 3.64 -0.72 -15.90
C GLU A 72 3.88 0.25 -14.74
N PHE A 73 4.61 -0.18 -13.71
CA PHE A 73 4.91 0.67 -12.56
C PHE A 73 5.79 1.88 -12.91
N ASP A 74 6.67 1.77 -13.91
CA ASP A 74 7.48 2.91 -14.36
C ASP A 74 6.61 4.07 -14.88
N GLY A 75 5.43 3.79 -15.45
CA GLY A 75 4.46 4.83 -15.82
C GLY A 75 3.98 5.64 -14.60
N ILE A 76 3.69 4.97 -13.50
CA ILE A 76 3.27 5.61 -12.22
C ILE A 76 4.43 6.42 -11.63
N LYS A 77 5.64 5.86 -11.67
CA LYS A 77 6.85 6.54 -11.19
C LYS A 77 7.12 7.82 -11.97
N ASN A 78 6.95 7.79 -13.29
CA ASN A 78 7.12 8.98 -14.14
C ASN A 78 6.06 10.05 -13.85
N GLN A 79 4.82 9.66 -13.53
CA GLN A 79 3.77 10.61 -13.13
C GLN A 79 4.01 11.26 -11.77
N ALA A 80 4.72 10.59 -10.86
CA ALA A 80 5.12 11.15 -9.58
C ALA A 80 6.39 12.04 -9.66
N ASP A 81 7.07 12.01 -10.81
CA ASP A 81 8.24 12.84 -11.13
C ASP A 81 7.86 14.15 -11.86
N LEU A 82 6.58 14.32 -12.23
CA LEU A 82 5.98 15.50 -12.87
C LEU A 82 5.32 16.42 -11.84
#